data_AF-A0A7L1MEA5-F1
#
_entry.id   AF-A0A7L1MEA5-F1
#
_cell.length_a   1.000
_cell.length_b   1.000
_cell.length_c   1.000
_cell.angle_alpha   90.00
_cell.angle_beta   90.00
_cell.angle_gamma   90.00
#
_symmetry.space_group_name_H-M   'P 1'
#
loop_
_entity.id
_entity.type
_entity.pdbx_description
1 polymer ?
#
loop_
_entity_poly.entity_id
_entity_poly.type
_entity_poly.pdbx_seq_one_letter_code
_entity_poly.pdbx_strand_id
1 'polypeptide(L)'
;WDNADFSRGAGTTFYQEFSTLNTAKPPFVRDVEAKVQRYLRSSYSAAWTLKITWEKAPAYSARTDTRKTITYQAVLTTDGFRSYILVLYQDGGMQWDYTRLPSTNVLIGYT
;
A
#
# COMPACT_ATOMS: atom_id res chain seq x y z
N TRP A 1 6.58 5.95 -1.46
CA TRP A 1 7.02 4.59 -1.09
C TRP A 1 8.50 4.45 -1.42
N ASP A 2 8.89 4.85 -2.62
CA ASP A 2 10.24 5.14 -3.08
C ASP A 2 11.14 5.90 -2.09
N ASN A 3 10.59 6.88 -1.37
CA ASN A 3 11.35 7.74 -0.46
C ASN A 3 11.14 7.37 1.02
N ALA A 4 10.88 6.10 1.38
CA ALA A 4 10.78 5.67 2.78
C ALA A 4 12.13 5.21 3.34
N ASP A 5 12.45 5.52 4.60
CA ASP A 5 13.75 5.19 5.22
C ASP A 5 13.63 4.43 6.55
N PHE A 6 13.71 3.11 6.48
CA PHE A 6 13.67 2.24 7.67
C PHE A 6 15.06 1.98 8.28
N SER A 7 16.14 2.57 7.76
CA SER A 7 17.53 2.23 8.13
C SER A 7 17.87 2.45 9.61
N ARG A 8 17.06 3.26 10.31
CA ARG A 8 17.22 3.61 11.72
C ARG A 8 16.25 2.87 12.65
N GLY A 9 15.51 1.88 12.15
CA GLY A 9 14.51 1.16 12.93
C GLY A 9 13.26 1.97 13.28
N ALA A 10 13.03 3.11 12.60
CA ALA A 10 11.82 3.91 12.75
C ALA A 10 10.73 3.44 11.77
N GLY A 11 9.51 3.29 12.28
CA GLY A 11 8.40 2.69 11.53
C GLY A 11 8.53 1.17 11.42
N THR A 12 7.54 0.53 10.82
CA THR A 12 7.52 -0.93 10.65
C THR A 12 6.83 -1.28 9.34
N THR A 13 7.32 -2.32 8.67
CA THR A 13 6.66 -2.90 7.50
C THR A 13 6.12 -4.27 7.87
N PHE A 14 4.81 -4.46 7.69
CA PHE A 14 4.14 -5.74 7.85
C PHE A 14 3.72 -6.25 6.48
N TYR A 15 3.73 -7.57 6.30
CA TYR A 15 3.16 -8.18 5.11
C TYR A 15 2.41 -9.46 5.43
N GLN A 16 1.44 -9.79 4.58
CA GLN A 16 0.72 -11.05 4.62
C GLN A 16 0.34 -11.47 3.20
N GLU A 17 0.67 -12.71 2.87
CA GLU A 17 0.36 -13.33 1.59
C GLU A 17 -0.87 -14.23 1.70
N PHE A 18 -1.67 -14.26 0.63
CA PHE A 18 -2.88 -15.06 0.51
C PHE A 18 -2.89 -15.78 -0.84
N SER A 19 -2.68 -17.09 -0.82
CA SER A 19 -2.83 -17.97 -1.99
C SER A 19 -4.24 -18.53 -2.03
N THR A 20 -5.07 -17.99 -2.93
CA THR A 20 -6.51 -18.28 -3.01
C THR A 20 -6.95 -19.01 -4.28
N LEU A 21 -6.01 -19.45 -5.11
CA LEU A 21 -6.29 -20.29 -6.26
C LEU A 21 -6.90 -21.61 -5.79
N ASN A 22 -8.16 -21.86 -6.17
CA ASN A 22 -8.92 -23.07 -5.82
C ASN A 22 -9.08 -23.33 -4.31
N THR A 23 -8.94 -22.32 -3.46
CA THR A 23 -9.14 -22.44 -2.01
C THR A 23 -10.19 -21.46 -1.50
N ALA A 24 -10.62 -21.65 -0.25
CA ALA A 24 -11.57 -20.75 0.39
C ALA A 24 -10.96 -19.35 0.56
N LYS A 25 -11.67 -18.33 0.11
CA LYS A 25 -11.20 -16.94 0.19
C LYS A 25 -11.48 -16.36 1.58
N PRO A 26 -10.45 -15.90 2.31
CA PRO A 26 -10.66 -15.25 3.59
C PRO A 26 -11.45 -13.93 3.41
N PRO A 27 -12.12 -13.43 4.47
CA PRO A 27 -12.92 -12.19 4.40
C PRO A 27 -12.18 -11.01 3.78
N PHE A 28 -10.89 -10.83 4.11
CA PHE A 28 -10.06 -9.77 3.56
C PHE A 28 -9.94 -9.84 2.02
N VAL A 29 -9.68 -11.03 1.46
CA VAL A 29 -9.55 -11.19 0.00
C VAL A 29 -10.89 -10.92 -0.69
N ARG A 30 -12.01 -11.32 -0.09
CA ARG A 30 -13.35 -11.03 -0.63
C ARG A 30 -13.65 -9.52 -0.67
N ASP A 31 -13.20 -8.77 0.34
CA ASP A 31 -13.32 -7.31 0.36
C ASP A 31 -12.45 -6.64 -0.73
N VAL A 32 -11.23 -7.16 -0.96
CA VAL A 32 -10.37 -6.73 -2.08
C VAL A 32 -11.05 -6.98 -3.42
N GLU A 33 -11.60 -8.18 -3.63
CA GLU A 33 -12.35 -8.50 -4.85
C GLU A 33 -13.52 -7.57 -5.07
N ALA A 34 -14.34 -7.32 -4.04
CA ALA A 34 -15.47 -6.41 -4.12
C ALA A 34 -15.05 -4.99 -4.52
N LYS A 35 -13.92 -4.49 -4.00
CA LYS A 35 -13.37 -3.18 -4.38
C LYS A 35 -12.91 -3.16 -5.84
N VAL A 36 -12.16 -4.17 -6.29
CA VAL A 36 -11.70 -4.27 -7.68
C VAL A 36 -12.89 -4.31 -8.64
N GLN A 37 -13.88 -5.17 -8.35
CA GLN A 37 -15.09 -5.30 -9.16
C GLN A 37 -15.88 -3.98 -9.22
N ARG A 38 -16.00 -3.29 -8.08
CA ARG A 38 -16.68 -1.98 -8.01
C ARG A 38 -15.97 -0.91 -8.83
N TYR A 39 -14.65 -0.79 -8.74
CA TYR A 39 -13.90 0.28 -9.40
C TYR A 39 -13.70 0.03 -10.89
N LEU A 40 -13.47 -1.22 -11.29
CA LEU A 40 -13.16 -1.56 -12.68
C LEU A 40 -14.37 -2.08 -13.46
N ARG A 41 -15.52 -2.27 -12.80
CA ARG A 41 -16.76 -2.78 -13.40
C ARG A 41 -16.55 -4.10 -14.18
N SER A 42 -15.66 -4.95 -13.68
CA SER A 42 -15.29 -6.24 -14.28
C SER A 42 -15.44 -7.35 -13.25
N SER A 43 -15.80 -8.55 -13.70
CA SER A 43 -15.62 -9.74 -12.89
C SER A 43 -14.15 -9.88 -12.52
N TYR A 44 -13.88 -10.23 -11.27
CA TYR A 44 -12.53 -10.44 -10.76
C TYR A 44 -12.56 -11.45 -9.61
N SER A 45 -11.63 -12.40 -9.63
CA SER A 45 -11.50 -13.44 -8.63
C SER A 45 -10.01 -13.69 -8.38
N ALA A 46 -9.50 -13.24 -7.23
CA ALA A 46 -8.09 -13.32 -6.89
C ALA A 46 -7.65 -14.79 -6.76
N ALA A 47 -6.64 -15.16 -7.54
CA ALA A 47 -5.86 -16.37 -7.37
C ALA A 47 -4.76 -16.17 -6.32
N TRP A 48 -4.29 -14.93 -6.17
CA TRP A 48 -3.24 -14.57 -5.23
C TRP A 48 -3.37 -13.10 -4.78
N THR A 49 -3.04 -12.81 -3.53
CA THR A 49 -3.04 -11.45 -2.98
C THR A 49 -1.91 -11.26 -1.97
N LEU A 50 -1.20 -10.14 -2.05
CA LEU A 50 -0.21 -9.68 -1.08
C LEU A 50 -0.65 -8.35 -0.48
N LYS A 51 -0.76 -8.33 0.84
CA LYS A 51 -1.05 -7.14 1.64
C LYS A 51 0.22 -6.68 2.31
N ILE A 52 0.60 -5.41 2.12
CA ILE A 52 1.77 -4.80 2.75
C ILE A 52 1.31 -3.53 3.45
N THR A 53 1.69 -3.37 4.72
CA THR A 53 1.40 -2.16 5.50
C THR A 53 2.72 -1.53 5.93
N TRP A 54 2.91 -0.27 5.58
CA TRP A 54 3.97 0.57 6.12
C TRP A 54 3.36 1.41 7.22
N GLU A 55 3.71 1.12 8.47
CA GLU A 55 3.27 1.86 9.65
C GLU A 55 4.35 2.87 10.05
N LYS A 56 3.96 4.14 10.20
CA LYS A 56 4.85 5.22 10.65
C LYS A 56 6.16 5.29 9.87
N ALA A 57 6.09 5.07 8.56
CA ALA A 57 7.25 5.09 7.69
C ALA A 57 7.80 6.53 7.58
N PRO A 58 9.06 6.78 7.94
CA PRO A 58 9.65 8.11 7.80
C PRO A 58 10.12 8.35 6.36
N ALA A 59 10.23 9.63 5.96
CA ALA A 59 10.77 10.00 4.66
C ALA A 59 12.31 9.86 4.64
N TYR A 60 12.88 9.44 3.51
CA TYR A 60 14.30 9.48 3.23
C TYR A 60 14.75 10.94 3.19
N SER A 61 15.74 11.26 4.03
CA SER A 61 16.15 12.59 4.54
C SER A 61 15.64 13.00 5.93
N ALA A 62 14.80 12.21 6.60
CA ALA A 62 14.47 12.38 8.02
C ALA A 62 15.68 12.03 8.93
N ARG A 63 16.81 12.75 8.76
CA ARG A 63 18.06 12.53 9.49
C ARG A 63 17.95 12.84 10.99
N THR A 64 16.91 13.56 11.41
CA THR A 64 16.70 13.96 12.81
C THR A 64 15.23 13.99 13.22
N ASP A 65 14.28 14.13 12.28
CA ASP A 65 12.86 14.27 12.61
C ASP A 65 12.02 13.13 12.01
N THR A 66 11.73 12.13 12.84
CA THR A 66 10.83 11.01 12.53
C THR A 66 9.39 11.26 12.96
N ARG A 67 9.01 12.50 13.31
CA ARG A 67 7.62 12.83 13.70
C ARG A 67 6.68 12.88 12.51
N LYS A 68 7.19 13.31 11.35
CA LYS A 68 6.45 13.36 10.08
C LYS A 68 6.57 12.03 9.36
N THR A 69 5.57 11.18 9.50
CA THR A 69 5.56 9.82 8.92
C THR A 69 4.41 9.62 7.94
N ILE A 70 4.44 8.50 7.21
CA ILE A 70 3.32 8.00 6.43
C ILE A 70 2.84 6.66 6.97
N THR A 71 1.53 6.47 7.08
CA THR A 71 0.93 5.13 7.26
C THR A 71 -0.01 4.81 6.10
N TYR A 72 0.28 3.71 5.41
CA TYR A 72 -0.49 3.26 4.25
C TYR A 72 -0.36 1.75 4.05
N GLN A 73 -1.31 1.19 3.31
CA GLN A 73 -1.34 -0.21 2.93
C GLN A 73 -1.40 -0.32 1.41
N ALA A 74 -0.57 -1.19 0.82
CA ALA A 74 -0.71 -1.62 -0.57
C ALA A 74 -1.23 -3.06 -0.61
N VAL A 75 -2.16 -3.31 -1.52
CA VAL A 75 -2.67 -4.64 -1.82
C VAL A 75 -2.41 -4.93 -3.28
N LEU A 76 -1.47 -5.84 -3.55
CA LEU A 76 -1.23 -6.39 -4.88
C LEU A 76 -2.09 -7.65 -5.03
N THR A 77 -2.86 -7.76 -6.09
CA THR A 77 -3.76 -8.89 -6.30
C THR A 77 -3.77 -9.29 -7.77
N THR A 78 -3.86 -10.59 -8.06
CA THR A 78 -3.98 -11.11 -9.42
C THR A 78 -4.97 -12.27 -9.49
N ASP A 79 -5.70 -12.37 -10.61
CA ASP A 79 -6.52 -13.53 -10.98
C ASP A 79 -5.76 -14.54 -11.89
N GLY A 80 -4.48 -14.28 -12.17
CA GLY A 80 -3.66 -15.05 -13.11
C GLY A 80 -3.63 -14.50 -14.54
N PHE A 81 -4.53 -13.57 -14.89
CA PHE A 81 -4.57 -12.89 -16.20
C PHE A 81 -4.38 -11.37 -16.09
N ARG A 82 -4.94 -10.76 -15.04
CA ARG A 82 -4.89 -9.34 -14.74
C ARG A 82 -4.36 -9.15 -13.32
N SER A 83 -3.65 -8.05 -13.11
CA SER A 83 -3.09 -7.68 -11.82
C SER A 83 -3.44 -6.25 -11.49
N TYR A 84 -3.76 -6.00 -10.22
CA TYR A 84 -4.13 -4.68 -9.72
C TYR A 84 -3.40 -4.35 -8.42
N ILE A 85 -3.17 -3.07 -8.19
CA ILE A 85 -2.66 -2.54 -6.94
C ILE A 85 -3.70 -1.58 -6.36
N LEU A 86 -4.12 -1.83 -5.11
CA LEU A 86 -4.90 -0.88 -4.33
C LEU A 86 -3.96 -0.24 -3.30
N VAL A 87 -3.82 1.08 -3.34
CA VAL A 87 -3.07 1.84 -2.33
C VAL A 87 -4.07 2.56 -1.43
N LEU A 88 -4.02 2.27 -0.14
CA LEU A 88 -4.93 2.77 0.88
C LEU A 88 -4.13 3.59 1.88
N TYR A 89 -4.38 4.89 1.94
CA TYR A 89 -3.75 5.76 2.91
C TYR A 89 -4.59 5.80 4.18
N GLN A 90 -3.94 5.74 5.34
CA GLN A 90 -4.62 6.08 6.58
C GLN A 90 -5.03 7.55 6.51
N ASP A 91 -6.26 7.86 6.95
CA ASP A 91 -6.73 9.23 7.03
C ASP A 91 -5.82 10.08 7.94
N GLY A 92 -5.43 11.26 7.46
CA GLY A 92 -4.40 12.11 8.08
C GLY A 92 -3.02 11.46 8.23
N GLY A 93 -2.83 10.27 7.65
CA GLY A 93 -1.64 9.44 7.82
C GLY A 93 -0.47 9.87 6.97
N MET A 94 -0.66 10.65 5.90
CA MET A 94 0.41 11.22 5.07
C MET A 94 0.88 12.55 5.64
N GLN A 95 1.93 12.52 6.46
CA GLN A 95 2.47 13.72 7.13
C GLN A 95 3.85 14.12 6.61
N TRP A 96 4.34 13.43 5.57
CA TRP A 96 5.60 13.80 4.92
C TRP A 96 5.53 15.22 4.36
N ASP A 97 6.66 15.90 4.43
CA ASP A 97 6.81 17.23 3.84
C ASP A 97 7.14 17.11 2.35
N TYR A 98 6.09 17.11 1.51
CA TYR A 98 6.22 16.94 0.06
C TYR A 98 7.02 18.06 -0.63
N THR A 99 7.13 19.23 0.01
CA THR A 99 7.91 20.37 -0.52
C THR A 99 9.41 20.11 -0.54
N ARG A 100 9.87 19.09 0.21
CA ARG A 100 11.29 18.73 0.34
C ARG A 100 11.70 17.57 -0.57
N LEU A 101 10.82 17.12 -1.48
CA LEU A 101 11.11 16.05 -2.41
C LEU A 101 12.08 16.54 -3.51
N PRO A 102 13.23 15.86 -3.72
CA PRO A 102 14.22 16.26 -4.73
C PRO A 102 13.75 16.03 -6.17
N SER A 103 12.66 15.30 -6.39
CA SER A 103 12.05 15.08 -7.70
C SER A 103 10.54 14.88 -7.55
N THR A 104 9.74 15.65 -8.30
CA THR A 104 8.27 15.59 -8.31
C THR A 104 7.71 14.75 -9.45
N ASN A 105 8.57 13.97 -10.12
CA ASN A 105 8.24 13.27 -11.37
C ASN A 105 7.16 12.18 -11.23
N VAL A 106 6.85 11.73 -10.01
CA VAL A 106 5.73 10.83 -9.74
C VAL A 106 5.01 11.27 -8.46
N LEU A 107 3.94 12.04 -8.61
CA LEU A 107 3.05 12.38 -7.50
C LEU A 107 1.90 11.36 -7.48
N ILE A 108 1.99 10.35 -6.62
CA ILE A 108 0.79 9.62 -6.16
C ILE A 108 0.46 10.21 -4.79
N GLY A 109 -0.42 11.20 -4.80
CA GLY A 109 -0.85 11.94 -3.61
C GLY A 109 -2.33 12.30 -3.72
N TYR A 110 -3.02 12.24 -2.58
CA TYR A 110 -4.38 12.72 -2.41
C TYR A 110 -4.39 14.27 -2.47
N THR A 111 -5.36 14.85 -3.20
CA THR A 111 -5.70 16.28 -3.17
C THR A 111 -6.79 16.56 -2.16
#